data_AF-A0A8J2MJA8-F1
#
_entry.id   AF-A0A8J2MJA8-F1
#
_cell.length_a   1.000
_cell.length_b   1.000
_cell.length_c   1.000
_cell.angle_alpha   90.00
_cell.angle_beta   90.00
_cell.angle_gamma   90.00
#
_symmetry.space_group_name_H-M   'P 1'
#
loop_
_entity.id
_entity.type
_entity.pdbx_description
1 polymer ?
#
loop_
_entity_poly.entity_id
_entity_poly.type
_entity_poly.pdbx_seq_one_letter_code
_entity_poly.pdbx_strand_id
1 'polypeptide(L)'
;MHTDEKNHKCKVCNKAFNRPSILTRHKLTHEEKRLFKCDTCDKGFNDRHNLNTHMKTHTDEKTQECNECGKAYKYASNLRRHKLTHENVRFECKECGCNFTRKCSLSRHMNEHKSSGEKLHSTVSSLTISVGDIIETEISIREIITFAEL
;
A
#
# COMPACT_ATOMS: atom_id res chain seq x y z
N MET A 1 -6.02 6.96 -29.20
CA MET A 1 -4.66 7.43 -29.53
C MET A 1 -4.08 8.17 -28.35
N HIS A 2 -3.04 7.64 -27.69
CA HIS A 2 -2.24 8.34 -26.67
C HIS A 2 -0.77 8.15 -27.04
N THR A 3 -0.22 9.11 -27.79
CA THR A 3 1.23 9.23 -27.98
C THR A 3 1.81 9.81 -26.69
N ASP A 4 2.22 8.93 -25.76
CA ASP A 4 3.00 9.31 -24.56
C ASP A 4 4.45 9.66 -24.97
N GLU A 5 4.59 10.70 -25.79
CA GLU A 5 5.90 11.28 -26.11
C GLU A 5 6.40 12.05 -24.88
N LYS A 6 7.17 11.36 -24.02
CA LYS A 6 7.82 11.95 -22.85
C LYS A 6 9.01 12.82 -23.30
N ASN A 7 8.71 14.00 -23.82
CA ASN A 7 9.71 14.89 -24.41
C ASN A 7 10.30 15.90 -23.42
N HIS A 8 9.74 16.02 -22.21
CA HIS A 8 10.23 16.97 -21.21
C HIS A 8 11.17 16.30 -20.22
N LYS A 9 12.48 16.32 -20.51
CA LYS A 9 13.52 15.69 -19.68
C LYS A 9 14.05 16.63 -18.60
N CYS A 10 14.22 16.11 -17.39
CA CYS A 10 14.94 16.80 -16.33
C CYS A 10 16.44 16.74 -16.60
N LYS A 11 17.12 17.88 -16.66
CA LYS A 11 18.57 17.95 -16.90
C LYS A 11 19.41 17.41 -15.74
N VAL A 12 18.84 17.31 -14.53
CA VAL A 12 19.55 16.87 -13.32
C VAL A 12 19.56 15.34 -13.19
N CYS A 13 18.42 14.68 -13.43
CA CYS A 13 18.28 13.23 -13.24
C CYS A 13 17.82 12.46 -14.50
N ASN A 14 17.78 13.13 -15.65
CA ASN A 14 17.33 12.60 -16.95
C ASN A 14 15.90 12.01 -16.99
N LYS A 15 15.12 12.15 -15.91
CA LYS A 15 13.74 11.68 -15.86
C LYS A 15 12.86 12.47 -16.85
N ALA A 16 12.09 11.73 -17.65
CA ALA A 16 11.25 12.29 -18.70
C ALA A 16 9.77 12.36 -18.28
N PHE A 17 9.11 13.46 -18.65
CA PHE A 17 7.71 13.74 -18.36
C PHE A 17 6.96 14.04 -19.66
N ASN A 18 5.66 13.72 -19.69
CA ASN A 18 4.78 13.95 -20.85
C ASN A 18 4.18 15.37 -20.87
N ARG A 19 4.39 16.17 -19.82
CA ARG A 19 3.92 17.56 -19.74
C ARG A 19 4.98 18.47 -19.10
N PRO A 20 5.16 19.71 -19.59
CA PRO A 20 6.18 20.62 -19.09
C PRO A 20 5.87 21.13 -17.66
N SER A 21 4.59 21.25 -17.31
CA SER A 21 4.15 21.59 -15.94
C SER A 21 4.61 20.55 -14.92
N ILE A 22 4.57 19.26 -15.28
CA ILE A 22 5.03 18.17 -14.41
C ILE A 22 6.55 18.20 -14.25
N LEU A 23 7.29 18.48 -15.33
CA LEU A 23 8.74 18.67 -15.26
C LEU A 23 9.09 19.86 -14.34
N THR A 24 8.39 21.00 -14.48
CA THR A 24 8.62 22.20 -13.67
C THR A 24 8.43 21.89 -12.18
N ARG A 25 7.34 21.20 -11.84
CA ARG A 25 7.08 20.76 -10.47
C ARG A 25 8.10 19.74 -9.97
N HIS A 26 8.56 18.84 -10.83
CA HIS A 26 9.61 17.90 -10.48
C HIS A 26 10.93 18.61 -10.17
N LYS A 27 11.30 19.69 -10.88
CA LYS A 27 12.53 20.42 -10.58
C LYS A 27 12.59 20.92 -9.13
N LEU A 28 11.45 21.26 -8.54
CA LEU A 28 11.35 21.64 -7.12
C LEU A 28 11.82 20.55 -6.15
N THR A 29 11.86 19.27 -6.57
CA THR A 29 12.39 18.19 -5.73
C THR A 29 13.91 18.23 -5.62
N HIS A 30 14.60 18.82 -6.60
CA HIS A 30 16.07 18.98 -6.56
C HIS A 30 16.50 20.20 -5.75
N GLU A 31 15.64 21.22 -5.67
CA GLU A 31 15.89 22.45 -4.93
C GLU A 31 15.36 22.39 -3.48
N GLU A 32 14.80 21.24 -3.07
CA GLU A 32 14.09 21.04 -1.78
C GLU A 32 12.98 22.07 -1.50
N LYS A 33 12.54 22.80 -2.53
CA LYS A 33 11.52 23.85 -2.42
C LYS A 33 10.15 23.24 -2.27
N ARG A 34 9.67 23.22 -1.03
CA ARG A 34 8.31 22.82 -0.67
C ARG A 34 7.40 24.03 -0.63
N LEU A 35 6.74 24.31 -1.75
CA LEU A 35 5.88 25.49 -1.92
C LEU A 35 4.60 25.44 -1.08
N PHE A 36 4.12 24.25 -0.74
CA PHE A 36 2.88 24.05 -0.02
C PHE A 36 3.16 23.33 1.29
N LYS A 37 3.09 24.04 2.42
CA LYS A 37 3.32 23.47 3.75
C LYS A 37 2.01 22.97 4.36
N CYS A 38 2.11 21.94 5.17
CA CYS A 38 1.03 21.52 6.04
C CYS A 38 0.99 22.45 7.26
N ASP A 39 -0.18 22.92 7.64
CA ASP A 39 -0.36 23.79 8.81
C ASP A 39 -0.40 23.00 10.13
N THR A 40 -0.52 21.67 10.05
CA THR A 40 -0.63 20.76 11.20
C THR A 40 0.67 20.01 11.49
N CYS A 41 1.62 19.95 10.55
CA CYS A 41 2.93 19.32 10.75
C CYS A 41 4.00 19.90 9.80
N ASP A 42 5.28 19.60 10.04
CA ASP A 42 6.40 20.15 9.25
C ASP A 42 6.56 19.56 7.83
N LYS A 43 5.56 18.83 7.33
CA LYS A 43 5.59 18.29 5.97
C LYS A 43 5.27 19.39 4.96
N GLY A 44 6.03 19.40 3.87
CA GLY A 44 5.77 20.28 2.75
C GLY A 44 5.79 19.53 1.43
N PHE A 45 5.08 20.07 0.45
CA PHE A 45 4.75 19.44 -0.81
C PHE A 45 5.04 20.38 -1.97
N ASN A 46 5.33 19.79 -3.13
CA ASN A 46 5.57 20.53 -4.37
C ASN A 46 4.28 20.67 -5.20
N ASP A 47 3.16 20.12 -4.71
CA ASP A 47 1.85 20.15 -5.36
C ASP A 47 0.74 20.41 -4.34
N ARG A 48 -0.20 21.29 -4.67
CA ARG A 48 -1.39 21.54 -3.85
C ARG A 48 -2.29 20.31 -3.76
N HIS A 49 -2.38 19.51 -4.82
CA HIS A 49 -3.15 18.26 -4.79
C HIS A 49 -2.60 17.27 -3.75
N ASN A 50 -1.27 17.17 -3.65
CA ASN A 50 -0.60 16.30 -2.68
C ASN A 50 -0.79 16.83 -1.25
N LEU A 51 -0.69 18.14 -1.04
CA LEU A 51 -1.01 18.74 0.25
C LEU A 51 -2.46 18.43 0.65
N ASN A 52 -3.44 18.66 -0.23
CA ASN A 52 -4.86 18.40 0.08
C ASN A 52 -5.11 16.92 0.42
N THR A 53 -4.50 16.01 -0.33
CA THR A 53 -4.57 14.58 -0.05
C THR A 53 -3.94 14.25 1.30
N HIS A 54 -2.80 14.88 1.62
CA HIS A 54 -2.14 14.74 2.91
C HIS A 54 -2.97 15.34 4.06
N MET A 55 -3.66 16.46 3.87
CA MET A 55 -4.48 17.07 4.93
C MET A 55 -5.56 16.11 5.42
N LYS A 56 -6.08 15.27 4.52
CA LYS A 56 -6.96 14.17 4.93
C LYS A 56 -6.30 13.34 6.03
N THR A 57 -4.98 13.08 5.99
CA THR A 57 -4.27 12.28 7.02
C THR A 57 -4.45 12.78 8.44
N HIS A 58 -4.70 14.07 8.63
CA HIS A 58 -4.96 14.68 9.94
C HIS A 58 -6.43 14.55 10.39
N THR A 59 -7.36 14.24 9.48
CA THR A 59 -8.76 13.96 9.83
C THR A 59 -8.99 12.46 9.90
N ASP A 60 -9.66 11.94 10.93
CA ASP A 60 -10.00 10.51 11.01
C ASP A 60 -11.16 10.11 10.07
N GLU A 61 -11.56 11.02 9.18
CA GLU A 61 -12.62 10.79 8.21
C GLU A 61 -12.22 9.72 7.18
N LYS A 62 -12.82 8.54 7.34
CA LYS A 62 -12.80 7.47 6.35
C LYS A 62 -14.05 7.61 5.49
N THR A 63 -13.91 8.23 4.32
CA THR A 63 -15.06 8.58 3.48
C THR A 63 -15.43 7.51 2.45
N GLN A 64 -14.70 6.40 2.38
CA GLN A 64 -14.85 5.39 1.32
C GLN A 64 -15.15 4.03 1.94
N GLU A 65 -16.42 3.69 2.07
CA GLU A 65 -16.87 2.43 2.66
C GLU A 65 -16.93 1.28 1.64
N CYS A 66 -16.57 0.09 2.09
CA CYS A 66 -16.79 -1.14 1.34
C CYS A 66 -18.20 -1.67 1.60
N ASN A 67 -19.06 -1.65 0.59
CA ASN A 67 -20.44 -2.14 0.71
C ASN A 67 -20.54 -3.64 1.06
N GLU A 68 -19.47 -4.43 0.84
CA GLU A 68 -19.47 -5.87 1.12
C GLU A 68 -19.14 -6.20 2.58
N CYS A 69 -18.35 -5.37 3.27
CA CYS A 69 -17.91 -5.67 4.64
C CYS A 69 -17.90 -4.47 5.61
N GLY A 70 -18.44 -3.32 5.20
CA GLY A 70 -18.51 -2.09 5.99
C GLY A 70 -17.16 -1.43 6.30
N LYS A 71 -16.03 -1.97 5.80
CA LYS A 71 -14.71 -1.39 6.08
C LYS A 71 -14.55 -0.06 5.36
N ALA A 72 -14.29 0.99 6.13
CA ALA A 72 -14.06 2.33 5.61
C ALA A 72 -12.57 2.63 5.38
N TYR A 73 -12.30 3.33 4.27
CA TYR A 73 -10.98 3.73 3.83
C TYR A 73 -10.92 5.24 3.62
N LYS A 74 -9.72 5.77 3.79
CA LYS A 74 -9.43 7.19 3.61
C LYS A 74 -9.35 7.64 2.15
N TYR A 75 -8.96 6.72 1.27
CA TYR A 75 -8.73 6.98 -0.15
C TYR A 75 -9.44 5.94 -1.01
N ALA A 76 -10.07 6.36 -2.10
CA ALA A 76 -10.77 5.47 -3.03
C ALA A 76 -9.84 4.40 -3.62
N SER A 77 -8.57 4.74 -3.84
CA SER A 77 -7.55 3.79 -4.30
C SER A 77 -7.30 2.63 -3.32
N ASN A 78 -7.41 2.91 -2.01
CA ASN A 78 -7.29 1.90 -0.97
C ASN A 78 -8.52 1.00 -0.93
N LEU A 79 -9.73 1.58 -1.04
CA LEU A 79 -10.98 0.82 -1.15
C LEU A 79 -10.96 -0.09 -2.39
N ARG A 80 -10.60 0.44 -3.57
CA ARG A 80 -10.49 -0.36 -4.79
C ARG A 80 -9.51 -1.53 -4.63
N ARG A 81 -8.35 -1.29 -4.02
CA ARG A 81 -7.39 -2.36 -3.72
C ARG A 81 -7.96 -3.37 -2.74
N HIS A 82 -8.71 -2.93 -1.74
CA HIS A 82 -9.36 -3.82 -0.81
C HIS A 82 -10.42 -4.69 -1.49
N LYS A 83 -11.23 -4.18 -2.43
CA LYS A 83 -12.22 -4.98 -3.15
C LYS A 83 -11.62 -6.21 -3.85
N LEU A 84 -10.37 -6.12 -4.32
CA LEU A 84 -9.65 -7.26 -4.89
C LEU A 84 -9.47 -8.44 -3.91
N THR A 85 -9.55 -8.18 -2.59
CA THR A 85 -9.50 -9.26 -1.58
C THR A 85 -10.80 -10.04 -1.49
N HIS A 86 -11.93 -9.45 -1.87
CA HIS A 86 -13.21 -10.15 -1.97
C HIS A 86 -13.27 -11.00 -3.25
N GLU A 87 -12.74 -10.47 -4.34
CA GLU A 87 -12.65 -11.15 -5.64
C GLU A 87 -11.55 -12.23 -5.70
N ASN A 88 -10.80 -12.46 -4.61
CA ASN A 88 -9.66 -13.38 -4.54
C ASN A 88 -8.62 -13.18 -5.67
N VAL A 89 -8.48 -11.95 -6.18
CA VAL A 89 -7.51 -11.64 -7.24
C VAL A 89 -6.10 -11.69 -6.67
N ARG A 90 -5.33 -12.70 -7.08
CA ARG A 90 -3.93 -12.90 -6.67
C ARG A 90 -2.99 -12.77 -7.87
N PHE A 91 -1.80 -12.26 -7.59
CA PHE A 91 -0.70 -12.15 -8.53
C PHE A 91 0.27 -13.29 -8.24
N GLU A 92 0.40 -14.22 -9.18
CA GLU A 92 1.29 -15.37 -9.06
C GLU A 92 2.71 -15.04 -9.56
N CYS A 93 3.71 -15.49 -8.82
CA CYS A 93 5.08 -15.57 -9.31
C CYS A 93 5.26 -16.83 -10.16
N LYS A 94 5.63 -16.65 -11.43
CA LYS A 94 5.83 -17.77 -12.35
C LYS A 94 7.06 -18.64 -12.06
N GLU A 95 7.99 -18.16 -11.24
CA GLU A 95 9.24 -18.87 -10.94
C GLU A 95 9.10 -19.79 -9.72
N CYS A 96 8.29 -19.41 -8.72
CA CYS A 96 8.12 -20.18 -7.47
C CYS A 96 6.67 -20.53 -7.13
N GLY A 97 5.68 -20.06 -7.91
CA GLY A 97 4.25 -20.27 -7.64
C GLY A 97 3.70 -19.44 -6.46
N CYS A 98 4.51 -18.61 -5.81
CA CYS A 98 4.04 -17.79 -4.69
C CYS A 98 2.97 -16.79 -5.15
N ASN A 99 1.92 -16.67 -4.35
CA ASN A 99 0.79 -15.81 -4.63
C ASN A 99 0.82 -14.53 -3.77
N PHE A 100 0.55 -13.39 -4.40
CA PHE A 100 0.59 -12.08 -3.76
C PHE A 100 -0.72 -11.33 -3.96
N THR A 101 -1.18 -10.59 -2.96
CA THR A 101 -2.37 -9.72 -3.08
C THR A 101 -2.07 -8.38 -3.77
N ARG A 102 -0.80 -8.07 -4.03
CA ARG A 102 -0.36 -6.79 -4.61
C ARG A 102 0.74 -6.98 -5.65
N LYS A 103 0.59 -6.31 -6.80
CA LYS A 103 1.60 -6.29 -7.86
C LYS A 103 2.97 -5.77 -7.43
N CYS A 104 3.02 -4.77 -6.55
CA CYS A 104 4.31 -4.27 -6.04
C CYS A 104 5.01 -5.27 -5.12
N SER A 105 4.24 -6.10 -4.39
CA SER A 105 4.80 -7.17 -3.56
C SER A 105 5.43 -8.25 -4.44
N LEU A 106 4.71 -8.67 -5.50
CA LEU A 106 5.27 -9.56 -6.52
C LEU A 106 6.51 -8.92 -7.17
N SER A 107 6.45 -7.66 -7.60
CA SER A 107 7.59 -6.99 -8.25
C SER A 107 8.83 -6.91 -7.35
N ARG A 108 8.65 -6.70 -6.04
CA ARG A 108 9.76 -6.72 -5.09
C ARG A 108 10.30 -8.14 -4.91
N HIS A 109 9.42 -9.12 -4.79
CA HIS A 109 9.78 -10.52 -4.72
C HIS A 109 10.54 -10.99 -5.98
N MET A 110 10.16 -10.53 -7.18
CA MET A 110 10.90 -10.82 -8.41
C MET A 110 12.32 -10.25 -8.42
N ASN A 111 12.66 -9.30 -7.54
CA ASN A 111 14.05 -8.86 -7.40
C ASN A 111 14.87 -9.85 -6.57
N GLU A 112 14.24 -10.61 -5.66
CA GLU A 112 14.90 -11.65 -4.86
C GLU A 112 15.41 -12.79 -5.76
N HIS A 113 14.61 -13.22 -6.74
CA HIS A 113 15.04 -14.20 -7.75
C HIS A 113 16.16 -13.68 -8.65
N LYS A 114 16.22 -12.36 -8.89
CA LYS A 114 17.28 -11.75 -9.68
C LYS A 114 18.57 -11.56 -8.89
N SER A 115 18.48 -11.43 -7.56
CA SER A 115 19.62 -11.16 -6.68
C SER A 115 20.22 -12.41 -6.05
N SER A 116 19.50 -13.53 -6.02
CA SER A 116 19.90 -14.71 -5.26
C SER A 116 19.79 -15.98 -6.09
N GLY A 117 20.94 -16.46 -6.58
CA GLY A 117 21.10 -17.78 -7.18
C GLY A 117 21.12 -18.95 -6.17
N GLU A 118 20.72 -18.76 -4.92
CA GLU A 118 20.65 -19.83 -3.92
C GLU A 118 19.37 -19.74 -3.09
N LYS A 119 18.68 -20.88 -3.03
CA LYS A 119 17.39 -21.11 -2.36
C LYS A 119 17.42 -20.69 -0.90
N LEU A 120 16.38 -19.96 -0.47
CA LEU A 120 15.71 -20.27 0.79
C LEU A 120 14.20 -20.06 0.61
N HIS A 121 13.49 -21.18 0.70
CA HIS A 121 12.04 -21.24 0.74
C HIS A 121 11.58 -20.44 1.96
N SER A 122 10.99 -19.26 1.75
CA SER A 122 10.29 -18.55 2.82
C SER A 122 8.93 -19.20 3.05
N THR A 123 8.92 -20.33 3.77
CA THR A 123 7.80 -20.69 4.64
C THR A 123 7.82 -19.65 5.76
N VAL A 124 6.83 -18.79 6.00
CA VAL A 124 5.39 -18.99 6.18
C VAL A 124 4.73 -17.60 6.11
N SER A 125 3.48 -17.51 5.65
CA SER A 125 2.37 -16.89 6.39
C SER A 125 1.16 -16.71 5.48
N SER A 126 0.41 -17.81 5.30
CA SER A 126 -1.02 -17.74 5.00
C SER A 126 -1.76 -17.97 6.32
N LEU A 127 -1.79 -16.96 7.19
CA LEU A 127 -2.85 -16.84 8.19
C LEU A 127 -3.93 -15.94 7.58
N THR A 128 -4.79 -16.54 6.78
CA THR A 128 -6.11 -15.98 6.50
C THR A 128 -6.98 -16.26 7.72
N ILE A 129 -7.07 -15.31 8.64
CA ILE A 129 -8.16 -15.30 9.62
C ILE A 129 -9.38 -14.82 8.85
N SER A 130 -10.24 -15.77 8.48
CA SER A 130 -11.59 -15.49 8.02
C SER A 130 -12.36 -14.88 9.18
N VAL A 131 -13.17 -13.86 8.92
CA VAL A 131 -13.97 -13.13 9.93
C VAL A 131 -15.19 -13.94 10.40
N GLY A 132 -15.09 -15.28 10.37
CA GLY A 132 -16.12 -16.23 10.78
C GLY A 132 -15.70 -17.18 11.91
N ASP A 133 -14.42 -17.22 12.28
CA ASP A 133 -13.89 -18.15 13.29
C ASP A 133 -13.60 -17.48 14.66
N ILE A 134 -14.21 -16.31 14.92
CA ILE A 134 -14.17 -15.64 16.23
C ILE A 134 -15.55 -15.73 16.90
N ILE A 135 -16.12 -16.92 16.96
CA ILE A 135 -17.15 -17.27 17.94
C ILE A 135 -16.96 -18.76 18.27
N GLU A 136 -15.92 -19.12 19.04
CA GLU A 136 -15.91 -20.33 19.89
C GLU A 136 -14.61 -20.49 20.72
N THR A 137 -14.01 -19.39 21.20
CA THR A 137 -12.94 -19.46 22.22
C THR A 137 -13.19 -18.56 23.42
N GLU A 138 -14.47 -18.37 23.77
CA GLU A 138 -14.91 -17.83 25.07
C GLU A 138 -15.52 -18.89 25.98
N ILE A 139 -15.00 -20.12 25.96
CA ILE A 139 -15.24 -21.08 27.03
C ILE A 139 -13.91 -21.77 27.35
N SER A 140 -13.59 -21.80 28.65
CA SER A 140 -12.41 -22.45 29.25
C SER A 140 -11.17 -21.58 29.52
N ILE A 141 -11.35 -20.43 30.18
CA ILE A 141 -10.29 -19.84 31.04
C ILE A 141 -10.78 -19.66 32.50
N ARG A 142 -12.03 -20.04 32.83
CA ARG A 142 -12.56 -19.96 34.20
C ARG A 142 -12.54 -21.26 35.01
N GLU A 143 -12.00 -22.36 34.48
CA GLU A 143 -11.90 -23.64 35.24
C GLU A 143 -10.47 -24.20 35.40
N ILE A 144 -9.43 -23.47 35.00
CA ILE A 144 -8.02 -23.93 35.13
C ILE A 144 -7.39 -23.52 36.49
N ILE A 145 -8.05 -22.67 37.30
CA ILE A 145 -7.54 -22.31 38.65
C ILE A 145 -8.19 -23.15 39.77
N THR A 146 -8.58 -24.40 39.48
CA THR A 146 -9.12 -25.32 40.51
C THR A 146 -8.50 -26.71 40.50
N PHE A 147 -7.37 -26.93 39.84
CA PHE A 147 -6.66 -28.23 39.89
C PHE A 147 -5.14 -28.11 39.75
N ALA A 148 -4.54 -27.17 40.50
CA ALA A 148 -3.19 -27.35 41.02
C ALA A 148 -3.35 -27.57 42.53
N GLU A 149 -3.67 -28.81 42.87
CA GLU A 149 -3.96 -29.30 44.22
C GLU A 149 -2.74 -29.23 45.15
N LEU A 150 -3.04 -29.18 46.46
CA LEU A 150 -2.26 -29.67 47.61
C LEU A 150 -1.10 -28.80 48.14
#